data_AF-A0A7S6N1F4-F1
#
_entry.id   AF-A0A7S6N1F4-F1
#
_cell.length_a   1.000
_cell.length_b   1.000
_cell.length_c   1.000
_cell.angle_alpha   90.00
_cell.angle_beta   90.00
_cell.angle_gamma   90.00
#
_symmetry.space_group_name_H-M   'P 1'
#
loop_
_entity.id
_entity.type
_entity.pdbx_description
1 polymer ?
#
loop_
_entity_poly.entity_id
_entity_poly.type
_entity_poly.pdbx_seq_one_letter_code
_entity_poly.pdbx_strand_id
1 'polypeptide(L)'
;MFDSRDEIPQWTWYNGQFLFQFDEQLRKNPSQTVFEFYNNFLSSQELLNLNIYHTKNQGTVILLLYGLLVVPKEIWEKSYTSFNFTTRNKFHINTSPNDNITTLDFLRLLRNSLAHANFSIDVEHAKLKFWNIKNGLVNFEVEISYGDLGEFIAEIGKYYINDVKNVKE
;
A
#
# COMPACT_ATOMS: atom_id res chain seq x y z
N MET A 1 14.33 -10.24 -16.70
CA MET A 1 14.17 -9.62 -15.37
C MET A 1 12.76 -9.92 -14.94
N PHE A 2 12.56 -10.64 -13.84
CA PHE A 2 11.22 -10.94 -13.34
C PHE A 2 10.57 -9.62 -12.91
N ASP A 3 9.38 -9.32 -13.42
CA ASP A 3 8.62 -8.17 -12.94
C ASP A 3 7.99 -8.56 -11.61
N SER A 4 8.44 -7.93 -10.53
CA SER A 4 7.91 -8.13 -9.18
C SER A 4 6.39 -7.92 -9.11
N ARG A 5 5.85 -7.12 -10.03
CA ARG A 5 4.42 -6.90 -10.20
C ARG A 5 3.64 -8.17 -10.51
N ASP A 6 4.23 -9.12 -11.23
CA ASP A 6 3.56 -10.37 -11.61
C ASP A 6 3.26 -11.26 -10.40
N GLU A 7 3.99 -11.08 -9.29
CA GLU A 7 3.79 -11.83 -8.05
C GLU A 7 2.69 -11.22 -7.17
N ILE A 8 2.27 -9.97 -7.41
CA ILE A 8 1.29 -9.27 -6.58
C ILE A 8 -0.02 -10.06 -6.44
N PRO A 9 -0.64 -10.61 -7.50
CA PRO A 9 -1.86 -11.40 -7.34
C PRO A 9 -1.68 -12.63 -6.44
N GLN A 10 -0.54 -13.33 -6.57
CA GLN A 10 -0.21 -14.49 -5.73
C GLN A 10 -0.05 -14.08 -4.26
N TRP A 11 0.69 -12.99 -4.00
CA TRP A 11 0.86 -12.47 -2.66
C TRP A 11 -0.43 -11.97 -2.03
N THR A 12 -1.27 -11.29 -2.80
CA THR A 12 -2.61 -10.86 -2.36
C THR A 12 -3.49 -12.06 -2.01
N TRP A 13 -3.45 -13.14 -2.80
CA TRP A 13 -4.18 -14.38 -2.50
C TRP A 13 -3.73 -15.01 -1.18
N TYR A 14 -2.43 -15.22 -0.98
CA TYR A 14 -1.92 -15.82 0.25
C TYR A 14 -2.18 -14.96 1.48
N ASN A 15 -2.06 -13.64 1.37
CA ASN A 15 -2.41 -12.72 2.45
C ASN A 15 -3.89 -12.85 2.83
N GLY A 16 -4.78 -12.94 1.85
CA GLY A 16 -6.20 -13.18 2.07
C GLY A 16 -6.44 -14.48 2.83
N GLN A 17 -5.91 -15.59 2.31
CA GLN A 17 -6.02 -16.91 2.94
C GLN A 17 -5.49 -16.91 4.39
N PHE A 18 -4.32 -16.30 4.61
CA PHE A 18 -3.73 -16.18 5.94
C PHE A 18 -4.68 -15.45 6.91
N LEU A 19 -5.23 -14.30 6.52
CA LEU A 19 -6.12 -13.51 7.38
C LEU A 19 -7.44 -14.22 7.68
N PHE A 20 -8.06 -14.86 6.67
CA PHE A 20 -9.30 -15.60 6.87
C PHE A 20 -9.09 -16.81 7.78
N GLN A 21 -8.04 -17.59 7.55
CA GLN A 21 -7.73 -18.75 8.40
C GLN A 21 -7.35 -18.31 9.82
N PHE A 22 -6.62 -17.20 9.97
CA PHE A 22 -6.26 -16.67 11.27
C PHE A 22 -7.50 -16.35 12.12
N ASP A 23 -8.48 -15.64 11.53
CA ASP A 23 -9.74 -15.32 12.21
C ASP A 23 -10.55 -16.58 12.60
N GLU A 24 -10.53 -17.62 11.77
CA GLU A 24 -11.13 -18.90 12.13
C GLU A 24 -10.42 -19.59 13.30
N GLN A 25 -9.08 -19.56 13.31
CA GLN A 25 -8.30 -20.21 14.37
C GLN A 25 -8.44 -19.51 15.71
N LEU A 26 -8.58 -18.18 15.73
CA LEU A 26 -8.90 -17.45 16.98
C LEU A 26 -10.19 -17.97 17.64
N ARG A 27 -11.15 -18.46 16.86
CA ARG A 27 -12.42 -19.01 17.36
C ARG A 27 -12.33 -20.50 17.71
N LYS A 28 -11.60 -21.29 16.90
CA LYS A 28 -11.55 -22.75 17.03
C LYS A 28 -10.46 -23.23 18.00
N ASN A 29 -9.30 -22.57 18.00
CA ASN A 29 -8.10 -22.98 18.73
C ASN A 29 -7.42 -21.75 19.40
N PRO A 30 -8.06 -21.09 20.38
CA PRO A 30 -7.56 -19.83 20.95
C PRO A 30 -6.24 -19.97 21.70
N SER A 31 -5.81 -21.18 22.06
CA SER A 31 -4.52 -21.44 22.72
C SER A 31 -3.35 -21.61 21.75
N GLN A 32 -3.61 -21.71 20.45
CA GLN A 32 -2.55 -21.83 19.45
C GLN A 32 -1.76 -20.53 19.38
N THR A 33 -0.43 -20.64 19.42
CA THR A 33 0.43 -19.46 19.29
C THR A 33 0.44 -18.96 17.85
N VAL A 34 0.71 -17.66 17.67
CA VAL A 34 0.85 -17.06 16.33
C VAL A 34 1.95 -17.75 15.51
N PHE A 35 3.04 -18.17 16.16
CA PHE A 35 4.14 -18.88 15.52
C PHE A 35 3.73 -20.26 15.01
N GLU A 36 3.01 -21.05 15.83
CA GLU A 36 2.48 -22.35 15.42
C GLU A 36 1.47 -22.20 14.28
N PHE A 37 0.57 -21.23 14.37
CA PHE A 37 -0.38 -20.92 13.29
C PHE A 37 0.35 -20.61 11.98
N TYR A 38 1.35 -19.72 12.02
CA TYR A 38 2.11 -19.32 10.84
C TYR A 38 2.80 -20.51 10.17
N ASN A 39 3.45 -21.38 10.93
CA ASN A 39 4.11 -22.57 10.37
C ASN A 39 3.10 -23.58 9.81
N ASN A 40 1.94 -23.75 10.47
CA ASN A 40 0.86 -24.60 9.97
C ASN A 40 0.29 -24.07 8.66
N PHE A 41 0.09 -22.75 8.56
CA PHE A 41 -0.32 -22.09 7.31
C PHE A 41 0.70 -22.37 6.20
N LEU A 42 1.98 -22.08 6.44
CA LEU A 42 3.04 -22.33 5.46
C LEU A 42 3.09 -23.79 5.02
N SER A 43 2.96 -24.74 5.94
CA SER A 43 2.91 -26.17 5.63
C SER A 43 1.70 -26.51 4.75
N SER A 44 0.51 -26.01 5.10
CA SER A 44 -0.73 -26.25 4.34
C SER A 44 -0.72 -25.71 2.91
N GLN A 45 0.09 -24.67 2.67
CA GLN A 45 0.24 -24.03 1.36
C GLN A 45 1.49 -24.53 0.61
N GLU A 46 2.21 -25.52 1.15
CA GLU A 46 3.46 -26.04 0.58
C GLU A 46 4.60 -25.00 0.49
N LEU A 47 4.60 -24.01 1.39
CA LEU A 47 5.52 -22.86 1.40
C LEU A 47 6.65 -22.96 2.44
N LEU A 48 6.54 -23.87 3.41
CA LEU A 48 7.39 -23.90 4.62
C LEU A 48 8.89 -23.89 4.31
N ASN A 49 9.32 -24.61 3.28
CA ASN A 49 10.73 -24.75 2.91
C ASN A 49 11.16 -23.84 1.75
N LEU A 50 10.25 -23.03 1.21
CA LEU A 50 10.51 -22.22 0.03
C LEU A 50 11.01 -20.82 0.40
N ASN A 51 10.73 -20.35 1.61
CA ASN A 51 11.04 -18.98 2.07
C ASN A 51 10.60 -17.88 1.08
N ILE A 52 9.49 -18.12 0.37
CA ILE A 52 8.96 -17.19 -0.65
C ILE A 52 7.84 -16.31 -0.11
N TYR A 53 7.24 -16.67 1.04
CA TYR A 53 6.10 -15.93 1.60
C TYR A 53 6.44 -15.32 2.96
N HIS A 54 6.09 -14.06 3.08
CA HIS A 54 6.04 -13.29 4.32
C HIS A 54 4.74 -12.49 4.33
N THR A 55 4.11 -12.30 5.49
CA THR A 55 2.88 -11.48 5.61
C THR A 55 3.11 -10.01 5.25
N LYS A 56 4.35 -9.53 5.40
CA LYS A 56 4.82 -8.25 4.87
C LYS A 56 5.42 -8.50 3.49
N ASN A 57 4.60 -8.39 2.45
CA ASN A 57 5.02 -8.51 1.05
C ASN A 57 4.42 -7.39 0.19
N GLN A 58 4.73 -7.40 -1.10
CA GLN A 58 4.28 -6.40 -2.06
C GLN A 58 2.75 -6.37 -2.22
N GLY A 59 2.11 -7.53 -2.19
CA GLY A 59 0.66 -7.65 -2.22
C GLY A 59 0.01 -6.91 -1.04
N THR A 60 0.59 -7.00 0.16
CA THR A 60 0.13 -6.27 1.35
C THR A 60 0.25 -4.77 1.16
N VAL A 61 1.39 -4.30 0.65
CA VAL A 61 1.66 -2.87 0.43
C VAL A 61 0.68 -2.28 -0.56
N ILE A 62 0.49 -2.93 -1.72
CA ILE A 62 -0.44 -2.45 -2.75
C ILE A 62 -1.89 -2.53 -2.27
N LEU A 63 -2.28 -3.58 -1.55
CA LEU A 63 -3.63 -3.70 -0.99
C LEU A 63 -3.93 -2.57 0.01
N LEU A 64 -2.99 -2.24 0.90
CA LEU A 64 -3.14 -1.13 1.83
C LEU A 64 -3.24 0.22 1.11
N LEU A 65 -2.33 0.49 0.16
CA LEU A 65 -2.36 1.73 -0.63
C LEU A 65 -3.66 1.86 -1.42
N TYR A 66 -4.13 0.77 -2.04
CA TYR A 66 -5.37 0.77 -2.80
C TYR A 66 -6.59 1.01 -1.90
N GLY A 67 -6.67 0.34 -0.75
CA GLY A 67 -7.76 0.52 0.20
C GLY A 67 -7.80 1.92 0.83
N LEU A 68 -6.64 2.54 1.04
CA LEU A 68 -6.53 3.86 1.68
C LEU A 68 -6.60 5.03 0.68
N LEU A 69 -6.11 4.86 -0.54
CA LEU A 69 -6.07 5.95 -1.53
C LEU A 69 -7.11 5.77 -2.63
N VAL A 70 -7.27 4.58 -3.20
CA VAL A 70 -8.07 4.40 -4.42
C VAL A 70 -9.56 4.25 -4.13
N VAL A 71 -9.92 3.37 -3.19
CA VAL A 71 -11.31 3.10 -2.80
C VAL A 71 -12.03 4.38 -2.34
N PRO A 72 -11.50 5.17 -1.40
CA PRO A 72 -12.14 6.39 -0.88
C PRO A 72 -11.84 7.64 -1.74
N LYS A 73 -12.06 7.56 -3.05
CA LYS A 73 -11.65 8.62 -4.01
C LYS A 73 -12.20 10.02 -3.65
N GLU A 74 -13.43 10.10 -3.17
CA GLU A 74 -14.17 11.34 -2.91
C GLU A 74 -13.51 12.17 -1.80
N ILE A 75 -12.82 11.51 -0.88
CA ILE A 75 -12.11 12.17 0.22
C ILE A 75 -10.95 12.99 -0.32
N TRP A 76 -10.28 12.47 -1.34
CA TRP A 76 -9.14 13.14 -1.96
C TRP A 76 -9.57 14.26 -2.91
N GLU A 77 -10.83 14.33 -3.31
CA GLU A 77 -11.38 15.41 -4.14
C GLU A 77 -11.68 16.68 -3.33
N LYS A 78 -11.62 16.63 -1.99
CA LYS A 78 -11.81 17.80 -1.12
C LYS A 78 -10.78 18.90 -1.39
N SER A 79 -11.20 20.16 -1.44
CA SER A 79 -10.29 21.30 -1.64
C SER A 79 -9.43 21.62 -0.42
N TYR A 80 -9.81 21.17 0.78
CA TYR A 80 -9.15 21.49 2.04
C TYR A 80 -9.23 20.35 3.06
N THR A 81 -8.22 20.29 3.93
CA THR A 81 -8.18 19.47 5.14
C THR A 81 -7.32 20.16 6.20
N SER A 82 -7.72 20.05 7.47
CA SER A 82 -6.94 20.50 8.63
C SER A 82 -5.80 19.55 8.98
N PHE A 83 -5.84 18.33 8.47
CA PHE A 83 -4.83 17.32 8.76
C PHE A 83 -3.48 17.70 8.14
N ASN A 84 -2.46 17.78 8.98
CA ASN A 84 -1.10 18.10 8.57
C ASN A 84 -0.37 16.85 8.11
N PHE A 85 -0.29 16.64 6.79
CA PHE A 85 0.55 15.57 6.23
C PHE A 85 2.00 16.00 6.20
N THR A 86 2.83 15.25 6.92
CA THR A 86 4.28 15.47 7.01
C THR A 86 5.05 14.53 6.11
N THR A 87 4.52 13.34 5.80
CA THR A 87 5.27 12.27 5.13
C THR A 87 5.43 12.46 3.62
N ARG A 88 4.74 13.45 3.01
CA ARG A 88 4.93 13.79 1.59
C ARG A 88 6.39 14.07 1.24
N ASN A 89 7.14 14.73 2.14
CA ASN A 89 8.54 15.09 1.91
C ASN A 89 9.48 13.89 1.79
N LYS A 90 9.02 12.68 2.16
CA LYS A 90 9.77 11.43 1.99
C LYS A 90 9.74 10.90 0.55
N PHE A 91 8.87 11.45 -0.30
CA PHE A 91 8.87 11.12 -1.71
C PHE A 91 9.91 11.95 -2.46
N HIS A 92 10.73 11.28 -3.24
CA HIS A 92 11.56 11.94 -4.25
C HIS A 92 10.70 12.20 -5.49
N ILE A 93 10.53 13.47 -5.86
CA ILE A 93 9.73 13.87 -7.02
C ILE A 93 10.66 14.00 -8.22
N ASN A 94 10.53 13.08 -9.18
CA ASN A 94 11.27 13.08 -10.43
C ASN A 94 10.60 13.99 -11.47
N THR A 95 9.27 14.03 -11.47
CA THR A 95 8.48 14.84 -12.41
C THR A 95 7.21 15.31 -11.74
N SER A 96 6.84 16.57 -11.96
CA SER A 96 5.62 17.18 -11.41
C SER A 96 4.93 18.01 -12.50
N PRO A 97 3.59 18.09 -12.51
CA PRO A 97 2.87 18.95 -13.45
C PRO A 97 3.03 20.44 -13.15
N ASN A 98 3.47 20.79 -11.93
CA ASN A 98 3.76 22.16 -11.50
C ASN A 98 4.86 22.17 -10.42
N ASP A 99 5.56 23.29 -10.27
CA ASP A 99 6.66 23.43 -9.30
C ASP A 99 6.16 23.39 -7.84
N ASN A 100 4.91 23.80 -7.61
CA ASN A 100 4.30 23.93 -6.29
C ASN A 100 3.07 23.03 -6.15
N ILE A 101 3.25 21.72 -6.34
CA ILE A 101 2.16 20.77 -6.09
C ILE A 101 1.74 20.82 -4.62
N THR A 102 0.44 20.96 -4.37
CA THR A 102 -0.08 20.91 -3.00
C THR A 102 -0.07 19.46 -2.49
N THR A 103 -0.18 19.27 -1.17
CA THR A 103 -0.26 17.91 -0.62
C THR A 103 -1.48 17.15 -1.11
N LEU A 104 -2.65 17.80 -1.20
CA LEU A 104 -3.86 17.14 -1.70
C LEU A 104 -3.74 16.80 -3.19
N ASP A 105 -3.15 17.68 -4.00
CA ASP A 105 -2.89 17.37 -5.41
C ASP A 105 -1.89 16.23 -5.57
N PHE A 106 -0.85 16.18 -4.74
CA PHE A 106 0.09 15.07 -4.69
C PHE A 106 -0.63 13.74 -4.38
N LEU A 107 -1.50 13.73 -3.37
CA LEU A 107 -2.28 12.54 -3.02
C LEU A 107 -3.23 12.10 -4.14
N ARG A 108 -3.85 13.04 -4.85
CA ARG A 108 -4.68 12.73 -6.05
C ARG A 108 -3.86 12.09 -7.16
N LEU A 109 -2.69 12.65 -7.46
CA LEU A 109 -1.81 12.11 -8.49
C LEU A 109 -1.31 10.71 -8.10
N LEU A 110 -0.86 10.51 -6.86
CA LEU A 110 -0.44 9.20 -6.36
C LEU A 110 -1.59 8.17 -6.42
N ARG A 111 -2.79 8.58 -6.02
CA ARG A 111 -4.02 7.79 -6.12
C ARG A 111 -4.33 7.40 -7.57
N ASN A 112 -4.17 8.32 -8.52
CA ASN A 112 -4.38 8.02 -9.94
C ASN A 112 -3.34 7.02 -10.47
N SER A 113 -2.06 7.16 -10.06
CA SER A 113 -1.02 6.20 -10.41
C SER A 113 -1.39 4.80 -9.95
N LEU A 114 -1.84 4.65 -8.71
CA LEU A 114 -2.29 3.38 -8.15
C LEU A 114 -3.53 2.83 -8.88
N ALA A 115 -4.54 3.66 -9.13
CA ALA A 115 -5.79 3.25 -9.78
C ALA A 115 -5.56 2.72 -11.21
N HIS A 116 -4.56 3.25 -11.90
CA HIS A 116 -4.17 2.83 -13.24
C HIS A 116 -3.07 1.76 -13.25
N ALA A 117 -2.65 1.26 -12.09
CA ALA A 117 -1.52 0.34 -11.95
C ALA A 117 -0.22 0.85 -12.63
N ASN A 118 0.00 2.17 -12.56
CA ASN A 118 1.20 2.86 -13.02
C ASN A 118 2.21 2.95 -11.87
N PHE A 119 2.76 1.81 -11.50
CA PHE A 119 3.78 1.70 -10.48
C PHE A 119 4.74 0.55 -10.79
N SER A 120 5.93 0.62 -10.21
CA SER A 120 6.93 -0.44 -10.26
C SER A 120 7.55 -0.63 -8.89
N ILE A 121 7.96 -1.87 -8.60
CA ILE A 121 8.53 -2.25 -7.31
C ILE A 121 9.94 -2.78 -7.54
N ASP A 122 10.91 -2.09 -6.98
CA ASP A 122 12.30 -2.52 -6.94
C ASP A 122 12.57 -3.20 -5.60
N VAL A 123 12.67 -4.53 -5.63
CA VAL A 123 12.90 -5.37 -4.44
C VAL A 123 14.35 -5.31 -3.99
N GLU A 124 15.28 -5.19 -4.94
CA GLU A 124 16.72 -5.16 -4.69
C GLU A 124 17.09 -3.90 -3.91
N HIS A 125 16.53 -2.76 -4.31
CA HIS A 125 16.78 -1.47 -3.67
C HIS A 125 15.70 -1.05 -2.67
N ALA A 126 14.70 -1.91 -2.42
CA ALA A 126 13.56 -1.65 -1.55
C ALA A 126 12.90 -0.28 -1.82
N LYS A 127 12.51 -0.06 -3.07
CA LYS A 127 11.91 1.20 -3.57
C LYS A 127 10.63 0.96 -4.36
N LEU A 128 9.74 1.93 -4.34
CA LEU A 128 8.55 1.97 -5.18
C LEU A 128 8.54 3.25 -6.00
N LYS A 129 8.19 3.13 -7.27
CA LYS A 129 7.97 4.25 -8.16
C LYS A 129 6.51 4.29 -8.60
N PHE A 130 5.96 5.49 -8.69
CA PHE A 130 4.60 5.76 -9.15
C PHE A 130 4.64 6.84 -10.23
N TRP A 131 3.82 6.71 -11.26
CA TRP A 131 3.76 7.71 -12.32
C TRP A 131 2.36 7.93 -12.88
N ASN A 132 2.13 9.07 -13.54
CA ASN A 132 0.96 9.31 -14.36
C ASN A 132 1.36 9.71 -15.77
N ILE A 133 0.49 9.40 -16.72
CA ILE A 133 0.65 9.70 -18.13
C ILE A 133 -0.46 10.67 -18.53
N LYS A 134 -0.08 11.78 -19.19
CA LYS A 134 -1.00 12.73 -19.81
C LYS A 134 -0.55 12.97 -21.25
N ASN A 135 -1.44 12.76 -22.21
CA ASN A 135 -1.14 12.89 -23.64
C ASN A 135 0.07 12.05 -24.09
N GLY A 136 0.22 10.84 -23.55
CA GLY A 136 1.34 9.94 -23.87
C GLY A 136 2.68 10.28 -23.22
N LEU A 137 2.75 11.34 -22.40
CA LEU A 137 3.96 11.75 -21.69
C LEU A 137 3.80 11.59 -20.18
N VAL A 138 4.88 11.18 -19.50
CA VAL A 138 4.92 11.16 -18.04
C VAL A 138 4.86 12.59 -17.53
N ASN A 139 3.84 12.92 -16.74
CA ASN A 139 3.63 14.26 -16.20
C ASN A 139 3.67 14.32 -14.66
N PHE A 140 3.81 13.16 -14.02
CA PHE A 140 4.03 13.00 -12.59
C PHE A 140 4.83 11.72 -12.41
N GLU A 141 5.92 11.78 -11.67
CA GLU A 141 6.71 10.60 -11.30
C GLU A 141 7.34 10.85 -9.93
N VAL A 142 7.15 9.89 -9.02
CA VAL A 142 7.67 9.94 -7.66
C VAL A 142 8.20 8.59 -7.22
N GLU A 143 9.18 8.61 -6.32
CA GLU A 143 9.81 7.42 -5.74
C GLU A 143 9.81 7.51 -4.21
N ILE A 144 9.70 6.36 -3.53
CA ILE A 144 9.78 6.25 -2.08
C ILE A 144 10.44 4.93 -1.66
N SER A 145 11.16 4.94 -0.53
CA SER A 145 11.70 3.73 0.09
C SER A 145 10.60 2.92 0.81
N TYR A 146 10.78 1.61 0.97
CA TYR A 146 9.83 0.79 1.75
C TYR A 146 9.69 1.24 3.21
N GLY A 147 10.78 1.71 3.82
CA GLY A 147 10.76 2.20 5.20
C GLY A 147 9.89 3.44 5.34
N ASP A 148 10.12 4.42 4.49
CA ASP A 148 9.35 5.66 4.45
C ASP A 148 7.90 5.45 4.03
N LEU A 149 7.65 4.49 3.14
CA LEU A 149 6.30 4.16 2.70
C LEU A 149 5.43 3.63 3.86
N GLY A 150 6.02 2.87 4.79
CA GLY A 150 5.31 2.42 5.99
C GLY A 150 4.83 3.59 6.85
N GLU A 151 5.66 4.61 7.02
CA GLU A 151 5.29 5.84 7.73
C GLU A 151 4.20 6.63 6.99
N PHE A 152 4.32 6.74 5.66
CA PHE A 152 3.29 7.36 4.83
C PHE A 152 1.93 6.66 4.97
N ILE A 153 1.89 5.33 4.83
CA ILE A 153 0.66 4.54 4.99
C ILE A 153 0.05 4.74 6.38
N ALA A 154 0.88 4.78 7.42
CA ALA A 154 0.42 5.03 8.79
C ALA A 154 -0.17 6.44 8.96
N GLU A 155 0.45 7.46 8.35
CA GLU A 155 -0.08 8.83 8.36
C GLU A 155 -1.43 8.92 7.63
N ILE A 156 -1.56 8.31 6.46
CA ILE A 156 -2.84 8.22 5.74
C ILE A 156 -3.90 7.51 6.60
N GLY A 157 -3.55 6.39 7.23
CA GLY A 157 -4.46 5.67 8.14
C GLY A 157 -4.95 6.54 9.31
N LYS A 158 -4.06 7.34 9.91
CA LYS A 158 -4.44 8.29 10.98
C LYS A 158 -5.41 9.35 10.50
N TYR A 159 -5.23 9.87 9.28
CA TYR A 159 -6.17 10.82 8.68
C TYR A 159 -7.60 10.23 8.60
N TYR A 160 -7.73 8.95 8.23
CA TYR A 160 -9.04 8.28 8.20
C TYR A 160 -9.69 8.19 9.58
N ILE A 161 -8.91 7.81 10.59
CA ILE A 161 -9.42 7.59 11.95
C ILE A 161 -9.82 8.92 12.60
N ASN A 162 -9.04 9.98 12.40
CA ASN A 162 -9.17 11.23 13.16
C ASN A 162 -10.03 12.28 12.46
N ASP A 163 -9.96 12.38 11.14
CA ASP A 163 -10.51 13.53 10.40
C ASP A 163 -11.58 13.13 9.38
N VAL A 164 -11.62 11.87 8.95
CA VAL A 164 -12.67 11.39 8.04
C VAL A 164 -13.84 10.80 8.82
N LYS A 165 -13.54 9.89 9.77
CA LYS A 165 -14.59 9.19 10.53
C LYS A 165 -15.34 10.13 11.47
N ASN A 166 -14.64 11.08 12.08
CA ASN A 166 -15.20 11.96 13.12
C ASN A 166 -15.92 13.20 12.56
N VAL A 167 -16.01 13.37 11.23
CA VAL A 167 -16.72 14.48 10.57
C VAL A 167 -18.13 14.07 10.11
N LYS A 168 -18.54 12.82 10.37
CA LYS A 168 -19.88 12.30 10.03
C LYS A 168 -20.92 12.45 11.14
N GLU A 169 -20.66 13.26 12.17
CA GLU A 169 -21.63 13.70 13.18
C GLU A 169 -21.96 15.19 12.98
#